data_AF-A0A2A2LKY4-F1
#
_entry.id   AF-A0A2A2LKY4-F1
#
_cell.length_a   1.000
_cell.length_b   1.000
_cell.length_c   1.000
_cell.angle_alpha   90.00
_cell.angle_beta   90.00
_cell.angle_gamma   90.00
#
_symmetry.space_group_name_H-M   'P 1'
#
loop_
_entity.id
_entity.type
_entity.pdbx_description
1 polymer ?
#
loop_
_entity_poly.entity_id
_entity_poly.type
_entity_poly.pdbx_seq_one_letter_code
_entity_poly.pdbx_strand_id
1 'polypeptide(L)'
;MTKGRRNIADSNESGNGNPLHECIARDIRNLQAELSQTLQQLSEKAKTATEEIGRLKGLQEVVQFCIEVLKEPDPAAYLQISNALLHRSTSQEFLWHKEMKTKPEADPEFVLNLDTKQLLYAIQTLDFAQLKVPAPPIIDASECSAENNSVTVAWRPRNDGCAIDGFALEIDTGRDDGNFKEVYSGPDSICTIDGLHFNTVYTARVKAFNAAGEIAWFQLTKSSSQRDMQLSNDCATLTGSTLEFRTILGSISFSKGVHYWEVTVERHEANCDVVVGVAQPAVNRNLMLGKDLHGWSMYVDGERSWFLHNEFHKNRILGGIKAGTVIGVKLDCDRGKLEFTINDRKRKFEGESVAFSNLPRGIYYPAFSVNCHSSITIHSGLSPPSPISTDSE
;
A
#
# COMPACT_ATOMS: atom_id res chain seq x y z
N MET A 1 7.11 -3.39 -50.11
CA MET A 1 6.99 -4.08 -48.80
C MET A 1 7.20 -3.05 -47.71
N THR A 2 6.13 -2.44 -47.23
CA THR A 2 6.15 -1.42 -46.18
C THR A 2 5.14 -1.88 -45.12
N LYS A 3 5.65 -2.30 -43.96
CA LYS A 3 4.84 -2.77 -42.83
C LYS A 3 4.10 -1.58 -42.21
N GLY A 4 2.77 -1.62 -42.29
CA GLY A 4 1.87 -0.65 -41.65
C GLY A 4 1.90 -0.78 -40.12
N ARG A 5 2.13 0.34 -39.45
CA ARG A 5 1.77 0.55 -38.04
C ARG A 5 0.26 0.78 -37.99
N ARG A 6 -0.48 -0.09 -37.28
CA ARG A 6 -1.88 0.17 -36.93
C ARG A 6 -1.91 1.23 -35.84
N ASN A 7 -2.47 2.38 -36.15
CA ASN A 7 -2.97 3.33 -35.17
C ASN A 7 -4.14 2.68 -34.44
N ILE A 8 -4.05 2.57 -33.12
CA ILE A 8 -5.19 2.34 -32.23
C ILE A 8 -5.51 3.71 -31.64
N ALA A 9 -6.42 4.42 -32.27
CA ALA A 9 -7.08 5.59 -31.70
C ALA A 9 -8.46 5.70 -32.33
N ASP A 10 -9.42 6.11 -31.51
CA ASP A 10 -10.82 6.43 -31.82
C ASP A 10 -11.80 5.24 -31.84
N SER A 11 -11.95 4.60 -30.68
CA SER A 11 -13.28 4.20 -30.22
C SER A 11 -13.84 5.30 -29.32
N ASN A 12 -14.65 6.17 -29.94
CA ASN A 12 -15.55 7.11 -29.26
C ASN A 12 -16.60 6.30 -28.47
N GLU A 13 -16.44 6.21 -27.15
CA GLU A 13 -17.54 5.93 -26.23
C GLU A 13 -17.91 7.22 -25.52
N SER A 14 -18.95 7.87 -26.04
CA SER A 14 -19.70 8.92 -25.36
C SER A 14 -20.62 8.28 -24.31
N GLY A 15 -20.32 8.47 -23.02
CA GLY A 15 -21.19 7.99 -21.95
C GLY A 15 -20.69 8.34 -20.56
N ASN A 16 -21.03 9.55 -20.10
CA ASN A 16 -21.02 9.95 -18.69
C ASN A 16 -19.67 9.75 -17.95
N GLY A 17 -18.63 10.45 -18.40
CA GLY A 17 -17.36 10.52 -17.68
C GLY A 17 -17.56 11.17 -16.31
N ASN A 18 -17.26 10.43 -15.25
CA ASN A 18 -17.25 10.95 -13.88
C ASN A 18 -16.40 12.24 -13.86
N PRO A 19 -16.94 13.42 -13.45
CA PRO A 19 -16.24 14.70 -13.56
C PRO A 19 -14.89 14.74 -12.84
N LEU A 20 -14.69 13.84 -11.87
CA LEU A 20 -13.41 13.60 -11.20
C LEU A 20 -12.33 13.00 -12.12
N HIS A 21 -12.69 12.05 -12.97
CA HIS A 21 -11.75 11.42 -13.91
C HIS A 21 -11.25 12.45 -14.94
N GLU A 22 -12.14 13.34 -15.38
CA GLU A 22 -11.76 14.44 -16.28
C GLU A 22 -10.86 15.47 -15.60
N CYS A 23 -11.09 15.75 -14.32
CA CYS A 23 -10.26 16.67 -13.52
C CYS A 23 -8.83 16.13 -13.32
N ILE A 24 -8.71 14.87 -12.87
CA ILE A 24 -7.39 14.23 -12.67
C ILE A 24 -6.65 14.10 -14.00
N ALA A 25 -7.36 13.69 -15.06
CA ALA A 25 -6.75 13.58 -16.38
C ALA A 25 -6.27 14.94 -16.91
N ARG A 26 -6.96 16.04 -16.57
CA ARG A 26 -6.52 17.40 -16.89
C ARG A 26 -5.26 17.80 -16.13
N ASP A 27 -5.20 17.50 -14.84
CA ASP A 27 -4.04 17.86 -14.00
C ASP A 27 -2.78 17.05 -14.39
N ILE A 28 -2.94 15.77 -14.73
CA ILE A 28 -1.86 14.94 -15.28
C ILE A 28 -1.35 15.52 -16.61
N ARG A 29 -2.26 15.94 -17.51
CA ARG A 29 -1.88 16.57 -18.78
C ARG A 29 -1.10 17.88 -18.58
N ASN A 30 -1.49 18.69 -17.59
CA ASN A 30 -0.80 19.92 -17.26
C ASN A 30 0.62 19.65 -16.73
N LEU A 31 0.78 18.69 -15.81
CA LEU A 31 2.10 18.27 -15.32
C LEU A 31 2.99 17.70 -16.43
N GLN A 32 2.42 16.93 -17.35
CA GLN A 32 3.15 16.42 -18.52
C GLN A 32 3.63 17.55 -19.46
N ALA A 33 2.80 18.59 -19.65
CA ALA A 33 3.17 19.75 -20.46
C ALA A 33 4.30 20.56 -19.81
N GLU A 34 4.22 20.82 -18.50
CA GLU A 34 5.26 21.53 -17.74
C GLU A 34 6.58 20.76 -17.75
N LEU A 35 6.54 19.43 -17.54
CA LEU A 35 7.73 18.58 -17.62
C LEU A 35 8.35 18.63 -19.01
N SER A 36 7.53 18.56 -20.07
CA SER A 36 8.01 18.58 -21.46
C SER A 36 8.67 19.92 -21.80
N GLN A 37 8.07 21.04 -21.39
CA GLN A 37 8.65 22.37 -21.57
C GLN A 37 9.99 22.51 -20.82
N THR A 38 10.07 21.97 -19.61
CA THR A 38 11.28 22.01 -18.79
C THR A 38 12.41 21.19 -19.42
N LEU A 39 12.10 19.98 -19.93
CA LEU A 39 13.07 19.14 -20.64
C LEU A 39 13.59 19.82 -21.92
N GLN A 40 12.74 20.55 -22.63
CA GLN A 40 13.16 21.29 -23.82
C GLN A 40 14.14 22.41 -23.46
N GLN A 41 13.87 23.19 -22.40
CA GLN A 41 14.77 24.23 -21.92
C GLN A 41 16.12 23.67 -21.44
N LEU A 42 16.12 22.51 -20.78
CA LEU A 42 17.36 21.83 -20.37
C LEU A 42 18.18 21.37 -21.57
N SER A 43 17.52 20.82 -22.60
CA SER A 43 18.17 20.41 -23.84
C SER A 43 18.83 21.58 -24.57
N GLU A 44 18.16 22.73 -24.65
CA GLU A 44 18.70 23.94 -25.26
C GLU A 44 19.91 24.47 -24.47
N LYS A 45 19.83 24.53 -23.14
CA LYS A 45 20.97 24.93 -22.29
C LYS A 45 22.16 23.97 -22.42
N ALA A 46 21.92 22.67 -22.46
CA ALA A 46 22.97 21.66 -22.63
C ALA A 46 23.66 21.80 -24.00
N LYS A 47 22.90 22.11 -25.05
CA LYS A 47 23.44 22.40 -26.38
C LYS A 47 24.37 23.62 -26.36
N THR A 48 23.93 24.73 -25.76
CA THR A 48 24.76 25.95 -25.65
C THR A 48 26.04 25.69 -24.85
N ALA A 49 25.97 24.96 -23.73
CA ALA A 49 27.16 24.59 -22.95
C ALA A 49 28.13 23.72 -23.76
N THR A 50 27.62 22.81 -24.59
CA THR A 50 28.44 21.95 -25.46
C THR A 50 29.16 22.77 -26.54
N GLU A 51 28.50 23.79 -27.09
CA GLU A 51 29.11 24.72 -28.06
C GLU A 51 30.25 25.52 -27.42
N GLU A 52 30.09 26.01 -26.18
CA GLU A 52 31.17 26.71 -25.46
C GLU A 52 32.36 25.78 -25.14
N ILE A 53 32.11 24.53 -24.75
CA ILE A 53 33.16 23.52 -24.57
C ILE A 53 33.93 23.30 -25.88
N GLY A 54 33.23 23.27 -27.02
CA GLY A 54 33.85 23.17 -28.35
C GLY A 54 34.80 24.34 -28.65
N ARG A 55 34.39 25.57 -28.32
CA ARG A 55 35.23 26.77 -28.50
C ARG A 55 36.49 26.73 -27.63
N LEU A 56 36.36 26.33 -26.36
CA LEU A 56 37.50 26.19 -25.45
C LEU A 56 38.49 25.13 -25.94
N LYS A 57 38.01 24.01 -26.51
CA LYS A 57 38.86 23.00 -27.14
C LYS A 57 39.64 23.56 -28.33
N GLY A 58 39.03 24.40 -29.17
CA GLY A 58 39.73 25.06 -30.28
C GLY A 58 40.90 25.95 -29.80
N LEU A 59 40.72 26.66 -28.69
CA LEU A 59 41.81 27.42 -28.07
C LEU A 59 42.93 26.50 -27.56
N GLN A 60 42.57 25.38 -26.93
CA GLN A 60 43.53 24.38 -26.45
C GLN A 60 44.38 23.81 -27.60
N GLU A 61 43.79 23.54 -28.78
CA GLU A 61 44.51 23.04 -29.95
C GLU A 61 45.55 24.06 -30.47
N VAL A 62 45.22 25.35 -30.48
CA VAL A 62 46.17 26.41 -30.88
C VAL A 62 47.31 26.50 -29.86
N VAL A 63 47.01 26.47 -28.56
CA VAL A 63 48.05 26.47 -27.51
C VAL A 63 48.97 25.26 -27.64
N GLN A 64 48.40 24.08 -27.88
CA GLN A 64 49.19 22.85 -28.08
C GLN A 64 50.09 22.96 -29.32
N PHE A 65 49.57 23.53 -30.41
CA PHE A 65 50.36 23.79 -31.62
C PHE A 65 51.49 24.80 -31.36
N CYS A 66 51.24 25.88 -30.61
CA CYS A 66 52.29 26.81 -30.19
C CYS A 66 53.40 26.10 -29.41
N ILE A 67 53.02 25.23 -28.45
CA ILE A 67 53.97 24.46 -27.64
C ILE A 67 54.82 23.53 -28.51
N GLU A 68 54.25 22.92 -29.54
CA GLU A 68 54.98 22.03 -30.47
C GLU A 68 55.93 22.80 -31.38
N VAL A 69 55.50 23.92 -31.94
CA VAL A 69 56.36 24.75 -32.81
C VAL A 69 57.54 25.34 -32.02
N LEU A 70 57.34 25.70 -30.74
CA LEU A 70 58.40 26.18 -29.86
C LEU A 70 59.47 25.13 -29.51
N LYS A 71 59.23 23.84 -29.83
CA LYS A 71 60.23 22.77 -29.64
C LYS A 71 61.17 22.62 -30.83
N GLU A 72 60.93 23.29 -31.96
CA GLU A 72 61.76 23.17 -33.17
C GLU A 72 63.14 23.84 -32.94
N PRO A 73 64.24 23.07 -33.00
CA PRO A 73 65.57 23.59 -32.72
C PRO A 73 66.22 24.29 -33.93
N ASP A 74 65.77 24.02 -35.16
CA ASP A 74 66.32 24.63 -36.38
C ASP A 74 65.68 25.99 -36.69
N PRO A 75 66.46 27.10 -36.73
CA PRO A 75 65.93 28.44 -36.97
C PRO A 75 65.28 28.61 -38.36
N ALA A 76 65.76 27.89 -39.38
CA ALA A 76 65.21 27.98 -40.73
C ALA A 76 63.86 27.27 -40.85
N ALA A 77 63.72 26.07 -40.28
CA ALA A 77 62.45 25.36 -40.16
C ALA A 77 61.42 26.12 -39.32
N TYR A 78 61.85 26.75 -38.21
CA TYR A 78 60.98 27.59 -37.39
C TYR A 78 60.38 28.76 -38.18
N LEU A 79 61.18 29.47 -38.97
CA LEU A 79 60.71 30.60 -39.80
C LEU A 79 59.74 30.17 -40.91
N GLN A 80 59.83 28.93 -41.40
CA GLN A 80 58.87 28.40 -42.36
C GLN A 80 57.50 28.14 -41.73
N ILE A 81 57.46 27.75 -40.45
CA ILE A 81 56.23 27.42 -39.71
C ILE A 81 55.65 28.65 -38.98
N SER A 82 56.47 29.66 -38.68
CA SER A 82 56.06 30.85 -37.92
C SER A 82 54.94 31.65 -38.59
N ASN A 83 54.90 31.69 -39.92
CA ASN A 83 53.81 32.36 -40.65
C ASN A 83 52.46 31.63 -40.47
N ALA A 84 52.48 30.29 -40.43
CA ALA A 84 51.29 29.50 -40.16
C ALA A 84 50.82 29.64 -38.71
N LEU A 85 51.75 29.73 -37.76
CA LEU A 85 51.46 30.02 -36.36
C LEU A 85 50.80 31.40 -36.20
N LEU A 86 51.40 32.43 -36.81
CA LEU A 86 50.87 33.79 -36.77
C LEU A 86 49.46 33.85 -37.34
N HIS A 87 49.23 33.26 -38.52
CA HIS A 87 47.91 33.20 -39.13
C HIS A 87 46.87 32.50 -38.23
N ARG A 88 47.21 31.35 -37.62
CA ARG A 88 46.30 30.62 -36.73
C ARG A 88 46.03 31.38 -35.43
N SER A 89 47.04 32.03 -34.86
CA SER A 89 46.90 32.86 -33.65
C SER A 89 45.99 34.06 -33.91
N THR A 90 46.25 34.83 -34.97
CA THR A 90 45.45 36.01 -35.32
C THR A 90 44.01 35.63 -35.70
N SER A 91 43.81 34.51 -36.38
CA SER A 91 42.46 34.01 -36.70
C SER A 91 41.68 33.63 -35.44
N GLN A 92 42.33 32.95 -34.48
CA GLN A 92 41.71 32.54 -33.23
C GLN A 92 41.42 33.74 -32.31
N GLU A 93 42.31 34.74 -32.27
CA GLU A 93 42.12 36.00 -31.54
C GLU A 93 40.89 36.78 -32.07
N PHE A 94 40.74 36.84 -33.39
CA PHE A 94 39.56 37.47 -34.01
C PHE A 94 38.26 36.73 -33.64
N LEU A 95 38.25 35.39 -33.71
CA LEU A 95 37.09 34.58 -33.34
C LEU A 95 36.75 34.70 -31.85
N TRP A 96 37.76 34.72 -30.98
CA TRP A 96 37.60 34.90 -29.54
C TRP A 96 36.90 36.22 -29.23
N HIS A 97 37.37 37.32 -29.81
CA HIS A 97 36.74 38.64 -29.59
C HIS A 97 35.35 38.76 -30.20
N LYS A 98 35.07 38.03 -31.29
CA LYS A 98 33.76 38.06 -31.95
C LYS A 98 32.72 37.17 -31.26
N GLU A 99 33.13 36.04 -30.70
CA GLU A 99 32.23 34.98 -30.25
C GLU A 99 32.17 34.81 -28.73
N MET A 100 33.19 35.24 -27.98
CA MET A 100 33.22 35.01 -26.54
C MET A 100 32.41 36.06 -25.78
N LYS A 101 31.33 35.61 -25.14
CA LYS A 101 30.54 36.41 -24.19
C LYS A 101 31.13 36.25 -22.79
N THR A 102 31.47 37.35 -22.11
CA THR A 102 32.08 37.35 -20.76
C THR A 102 31.09 37.13 -19.61
N LYS A 103 29.79 37.03 -19.93
CA LYS A 103 28.74 36.65 -18.98
C LYS A 103 28.15 35.30 -19.41
N PRO A 104 28.18 34.27 -18.55
CA PRO A 104 27.40 33.07 -18.79
C PRO A 104 25.92 33.45 -18.82
N GLU A 105 25.22 33.15 -19.92
CA GLU A 105 23.76 33.34 -20.03
C GLU A 105 22.97 32.35 -19.16
N ALA A 106 23.63 31.28 -18.70
CA ALA A 106 23.02 30.23 -17.89
C ALA A 106 23.37 30.40 -16.40
N ASP A 107 22.34 30.57 -15.58
CA ASP A 107 22.41 30.47 -14.12
C ASP A 107 22.83 29.05 -13.69
N PRO A 108 23.86 28.89 -12.82
CA PRO A 108 24.31 27.58 -12.33
C PRO A 108 23.32 26.90 -11.37
N GLU A 109 22.36 27.62 -10.79
CA GLU A 109 21.44 27.08 -9.79
C GLU A 109 20.05 26.82 -10.41
N PHE A 110 19.76 25.56 -10.70
CA PHE A 110 18.45 25.16 -11.23
C PHE A 110 17.57 24.58 -10.12
N VAL A 111 16.54 25.32 -9.73
CA VAL A 111 15.57 24.89 -8.72
C VAL A 111 14.36 24.24 -9.41
N LEU A 112 14.30 22.89 -9.36
CA LEU A 112 13.14 22.11 -9.78
C LEU A 112 12.05 22.15 -8.70
N ASN A 113 11.14 23.11 -8.81
CA ASN A 113 9.94 23.16 -7.98
C ASN A 113 8.73 22.73 -8.80
N LEU A 114 8.47 21.42 -8.85
CA LEU A 114 7.20 20.90 -9.35
C LEU A 114 6.13 21.12 -8.26
N ASP A 115 5.13 21.97 -8.51
CA ASP A 115 4.07 22.20 -7.54
C ASP A 115 3.08 21.03 -7.53
N THR A 116 3.29 20.11 -6.59
CA THR A 116 2.44 18.92 -6.43
C THR A 116 1.26 19.16 -5.48
N LYS A 117 1.08 20.38 -4.95
CA LYS A 117 0.06 20.65 -3.92
C LYS A 117 -1.36 20.46 -4.45
N GLN A 118 -1.63 20.86 -5.70
CA GLN A 118 -2.95 20.69 -6.30
C GLN A 118 -3.28 19.20 -6.54
N LEU A 119 -2.31 18.42 -7.02
CA LEU A 119 -2.45 16.98 -7.17
C LEU A 119 -2.69 16.30 -5.81
N LEU A 120 -1.92 16.69 -4.79
CA LEU A 120 -2.07 16.15 -3.44
C LEU A 120 -3.43 16.51 -2.83
N TYR A 121 -3.89 17.75 -3.01
CA TYR A 121 -5.21 18.19 -2.58
C TYR A 121 -6.31 17.40 -3.30
N ALA A 122 -6.23 17.26 -4.63
CA ALA A 122 -7.17 16.46 -5.42
C ALA A 122 -7.23 15.02 -4.91
N ILE A 123 -6.08 14.37 -4.68
CA ILE A 123 -5.97 13.01 -4.13
C ILE A 123 -6.57 12.92 -2.72
N GLN A 124 -6.28 13.88 -1.84
CA GLN A 124 -6.81 13.91 -0.47
C GLN A 124 -8.32 14.15 -0.43
N THR A 125 -8.86 14.86 -1.42
CA THR A 125 -10.30 15.11 -1.57
C THR A 125 -11.01 14.05 -2.39
N LEU A 126 -10.30 12.99 -2.83
CA LEU A 126 -10.95 11.81 -3.40
C LEU A 126 -11.76 11.14 -2.30
N ASP A 127 -13.06 11.41 -2.30
CA ASP A 127 -14.03 10.55 -1.64
C ASP A 127 -14.19 9.31 -2.51
N PHE A 128 -13.22 8.40 -2.42
CA PHE A 128 -13.50 7.00 -2.75
C PHE A 128 -14.74 6.67 -1.94
N ALA A 129 -15.84 6.28 -2.59
CA ALA A 129 -17.03 5.77 -1.89
C ALA A 129 -16.52 4.82 -0.82
N GLN A 130 -16.52 5.31 0.43
CA GLN A 130 -15.59 4.79 1.41
C GLN A 130 -15.95 3.31 1.56
N LEU A 131 -14.97 2.43 1.37
CA LEU A 131 -15.02 1.02 1.78
C LEU A 131 -15.04 1.00 3.33
N LYS A 132 -15.99 1.74 3.90
CA LYS A 132 -16.32 1.80 5.30
C LYS A 132 -17.31 0.70 5.56
N VAL A 133 -17.15 0.05 6.70
CA VAL A 133 -18.18 -0.84 7.21
C VAL A 133 -19.45 -0.01 7.43
N PRO A 134 -20.61 -0.41 6.88
CA PRO A 134 -21.86 0.31 7.04
C PRO A 134 -22.21 0.48 8.52
N ALA A 135 -22.68 1.67 8.90
CA ALA A 135 -23.20 1.87 10.24
C ALA A 135 -24.48 1.04 10.44
N PRO A 136 -24.82 0.68 11.70
CA PRO A 136 -26.05 -0.05 12.00
C PRO A 136 -27.28 0.66 11.42
N PRO A 137 -28.12 -0.05 10.64
CA PRO A 137 -29.39 0.47 10.14
C PRO A 137 -30.33 0.90 11.27
N ILE A 138 -31.24 1.82 10.94
CA ILE A 138 -32.26 2.29 11.88
C ILE A 138 -33.56 1.57 11.56
N ILE A 139 -34.08 0.80 12.51
CA ILE A 139 -35.42 0.20 12.41
C ILE A 139 -36.46 1.32 12.50
N ASP A 140 -37.36 1.38 11.52
CA ASP A 140 -38.45 2.34 11.50
C ASP A 140 -39.67 1.73 12.17
N ALA A 141 -39.83 2.01 13.48
CA ALA A 141 -40.91 1.47 14.27
C ALA A 141 -42.31 1.89 13.77
N SER A 142 -42.44 3.00 13.03
CA SER A 142 -43.74 3.42 12.49
C SER A 142 -44.21 2.60 11.30
N GLU A 143 -43.27 1.98 10.58
CA GLU A 143 -43.52 1.11 9.42
C GLU A 143 -43.49 -0.38 9.81
N CYS A 144 -43.21 -0.69 11.09
CA CYS A 144 -43.28 -2.05 11.60
C CYS A 144 -44.72 -2.41 11.99
N SER A 145 -45.14 -3.65 11.70
CA SER A 145 -46.45 -4.16 12.09
C SER A 145 -46.33 -5.55 12.70
N ALA A 146 -47.28 -5.89 13.57
CA ALA A 146 -47.41 -7.23 14.13
C ALA A 146 -48.86 -7.69 13.93
N GLU A 147 -49.04 -8.76 13.14
CA GLU A 147 -50.35 -9.26 12.74
C GLU A 147 -50.40 -10.78 13.00
N ASN A 148 -51.26 -11.22 13.93
CA ASN A 148 -51.41 -12.63 14.30
C ASN A 148 -50.09 -13.31 14.71
N ASN A 149 -49.54 -14.16 13.82
CA ASN A 149 -48.30 -14.91 13.98
C ASN A 149 -47.18 -14.40 13.06
N SER A 150 -47.33 -13.19 12.53
CA SER A 150 -46.33 -12.54 11.69
C SER A 150 -45.94 -11.15 12.19
N VAL A 151 -44.70 -10.77 11.91
CA VAL A 151 -44.16 -9.45 12.22
C VAL A 151 -43.47 -8.91 10.98
N THR A 152 -43.85 -7.71 10.56
CA THR A 152 -43.16 -6.96 9.50
C THR A 152 -42.20 -5.98 10.15
N VAL A 153 -40.92 -6.08 9.77
CA VAL A 153 -39.86 -5.18 10.22
C VAL A 153 -39.39 -4.36 9.03
N ALA A 154 -39.40 -3.04 9.17
CA ALA A 154 -38.89 -2.10 8.19
C ALA A 154 -37.68 -1.34 8.78
N TRP A 155 -36.69 -1.06 7.96
CA TRP A 155 -35.48 -0.34 8.36
C TRP A 155 -34.99 0.58 7.25
N ARG A 156 -34.07 1.49 7.61
CA ARG A 156 -33.42 2.38 6.65
C ARG A 156 -31.93 2.50 6.94
N PRO A 157 -31.09 2.69 5.89
CA PRO A 157 -29.69 2.96 6.08
C PRO A 157 -29.48 4.30 6.81
N ARG A 158 -28.36 4.43 7.51
CA ARG A 158 -27.90 5.75 7.95
C ARG A 158 -27.33 6.44 6.73
N ASN A 159 -27.85 7.62 6.38
CA ASN A 159 -27.37 8.42 5.24
C ASN A 159 -25.98 9.01 5.55
N ASP A 160 -24.97 8.16 5.67
CA ASP A 160 -23.59 8.50 6.00
C ASP A 160 -22.66 8.47 4.77
N GLY A 161 -23.21 8.29 3.57
CA GLY A 161 -22.47 8.21 2.31
C GLY A 161 -21.82 6.86 2.05
N CYS A 162 -22.04 5.86 2.90
CA CYS A 162 -21.52 4.51 2.72
C CYS A 162 -22.31 3.74 1.65
N ALA A 163 -21.60 3.08 0.73
CA ALA A 163 -22.22 2.11 -0.18
C ALA A 163 -22.63 0.86 0.60
N ILE A 164 -23.86 0.40 0.43
CA ILE A 164 -24.43 -0.78 1.10
C ILE A 164 -24.85 -1.77 0.01
N ASP A 165 -24.36 -3.01 0.11
CA ASP A 165 -24.71 -4.07 -0.85
C ASP A 165 -25.95 -4.85 -0.39
N GLY A 166 -26.22 -4.88 0.92
CA GLY A 166 -27.45 -5.47 1.45
C GLY A 166 -27.61 -5.35 2.97
N PHE A 167 -28.66 -5.98 3.47
CA PHE A 167 -29.05 -6.03 4.86
C PHE A 167 -29.31 -7.46 5.29
N ALA A 168 -29.04 -7.75 6.55
CA ALA A 168 -29.38 -9.02 7.17
C ALA A 168 -30.19 -8.78 8.45
N LEU A 169 -31.35 -9.43 8.53
CA LEU A 169 -32.29 -9.37 9.65
C LEU A 169 -32.19 -10.66 10.44
N GLU A 170 -32.00 -10.53 11.75
CA GLU A 170 -31.95 -11.64 12.67
C GLU A 170 -33.00 -11.46 13.77
N ILE A 171 -33.68 -12.55 14.14
CA ILE A 171 -34.69 -12.59 15.22
C ILE A 171 -34.29 -13.65 16.25
N ASP A 172 -34.59 -13.41 17.52
CA ASP A 172 -34.33 -14.38 18.58
C ASP A 172 -35.37 -15.53 18.60
N THR A 173 -35.14 -16.51 19.47
CA THR A 173 -36.06 -17.66 19.62
C THR A 173 -37.25 -17.39 20.56
N GLY A 174 -37.38 -16.16 21.07
CA GLY A 174 -38.42 -15.77 22.04
C GLY A 174 -38.17 -16.32 23.46
N ARG A 175 -36.98 -16.85 23.72
CA ARG A 175 -36.56 -17.41 25.02
C ARG A 175 -35.56 -16.54 25.76
N ASP A 176 -35.21 -15.37 25.20
CA ASP A 176 -34.19 -14.44 25.71
C ASP A 176 -32.86 -15.14 26.05
N ASP A 177 -32.50 -16.16 25.26
CA ASP A 177 -31.27 -16.95 25.43
C ASP A 177 -30.06 -16.33 24.73
N GLY A 178 -30.25 -15.15 24.12
CA GLY A 178 -29.24 -14.45 23.34
C GLY A 178 -28.93 -15.10 21.97
N ASN A 179 -29.68 -16.13 21.56
CA ASN A 179 -29.52 -16.76 20.26
C ASN A 179 -30.40 -16.09 19.22
N PHE A 180 -29.77 -15.55 18.18
CA PHE A 180 -30.43 -14.91 17.04
C PHE A 180 -30.29 -15.80 15.80
N LYS A 181 -31.38 -15.92 15.04
CA LYS A 181 -31.43 -16.64 13.77
C LYS A 181 -31.63 -15.64 12.63
N GLU A 182 -30.82 -15.75 11.60
CA GLU A 182 -30.99 -14.98 10.37
C GLU A 182 -32.27 -15.43 9.65
N VAL A 183 -33.16 -14.48 9.38
CA VAL A 183 -34.46 -14.70 8.72
C VAL A 183 -34.55 -14.01 7.37
N TYR A 184 -33.67 -13.04 7.10
CA TYR A 184 -33.56 -12.38 5.80
C TYR A 184 -32.13 -11.92 5.53
N SER A 185 -31.71 -12.03 4.27
CA SER A 185 -30.47 -11.48 3.74
C SER A 185 -30.70 -11.05 2.29
N GLY A 186 -30.50 -9.77 2.00
CA GLY A 186 -30.76 -9.21 0.68
C GLY A 186 -30.77 -7.68 0.65
N PRO A 187 -31.06 -7.06 -0.52
CA PRO A 187 -30.99 -5.61 -0.69
C PRO A 187 -32.21 -4.86 -0.16
N ASP A 188 -33.29 -5.55 0.18
CA ASP A 188 -34.54 -4.94 0.60
C ASP A 188 -34.43 -4.37 2.02
N SER A 189 -35.26 -3.37 2.28
CA SER A 189 -35.31 -2.61 3.53
C SER A 189 -36.53 -2.95 4.40
N ILE A 190 -37.27 -4.00 4.01
CA ILE A 190 -38.47 -4.48 4.69
C ILE A 190 -38.57 -6.00 4.56
N CYS A 191 -38.97 -6.66 5.64
CA CYS A 191 -39.18 -8.11 5.64
C CYS A 191 -40.31 -8.50 6.59
N THR A 192 -41.18 -9.41 6.15
CA THR A 192 -42.21 -10.04 6.97
C THR A 192 -41.74 -11.42 7.42
N ILE A 193 -41.82 -11.66 8.73
CA ILE A 193 -41.44 -12.91 9.40
C ILE A 193 -42.73 -13.62 9.79
N ASP A 194 -42.99 -14.79 9.22
CA ASP A 194 -44.16 -15.61 9.52
C ASP A 194 -43.85 -16.77 10.49
N GLY A 195 -44.90 -17.31 11.12
CA GLY A 195 -44.80 -18.55 11.90
C GLY A 195 -44.29 -18.37 13.34
N LEU A 196 -44.44 -17.17 13.89
CA LEU A 196 -44.04 -16.85 15.26
C LEU A 196 -45.02 -17.43 16.30
N HIS A 197 -44.52 -17.77 17.49
CA HIS A 197 -45.36 -18.25 18.57
C HIS A 197 -46.22 -17.12 19.14
N PHE A 198 -47.51 -17.42 19.36
CA PHE A 198 -48.43 -16.47 19.99
C PHE A 198 -47.94 -16.09 21.40
N ASN A 199 -48.21 -14.83 21.76
CA ASN A 199 -47.94 -14.29 23.10
C ASN A 199 -46.46 -14.43 23.55
N THR A 200 -45.53 -14.42 22.59
CA THR A 200 -44.09 -14.50 22.82
C THR A 200 -43.46 -13.19 22.36
N VAL A 201 -42.56 -12.63 23.17
CA VAL A 201 -41.82 -11.41 22.82
C VAL A 201 -40.57 -11.83 22.06
N TYR A 202 -40.37 -11.21 20.89
CA TYR A 202 -39.19 -11.43 20.07
C TYR A 202 -38.37 -10.15 19.97
N THR A 203 -37.05 -10.30 19.88
CA THR A 203 -36.09 -9.22 19.64
C THR A 203 -35.52 -9.37 18.24
N ALA A 204 -35.70 -8.35 17.40
CA ALA A 204 -35.14 -8.28 16.06
C ALA A 204 -33.95 -7.31 16.01
N ARG A 205 -32.94 -7.63 15.20
CA ARG A 205 -31.81 -6.74 14.90
C ARG A 205 -31.46 -6.80 13.42
N VAL A 206 -31.05 -5.66 12.87
CA VAL A 206 -30.65 -5.52 11.46
C VAL A 206 -29.19 -5.08 11.40
N LYS A 207 -28.42 -5.70 10.51
CA LYS A 207 -27.07 -5.25 10.13
C LYS A 207 -27.07 -4.89 8.63
N ALA A 208 -26.38 -3.82 8.26
CA ALA A 208 -26.03 -3.55 6.87
C ALA A 208 -24.67 -4.17 6.57
N PHE A 209 -24.51 -4.68 5.37
CA PHE A 209 -23.24 -5.19 4.88
C PHE A 209 -22.91 -4.61 3.51
N ASN A 210 -21.63 -4.51 3.26
CA ASN A 210 -21.06 -4.26 1.96
C ASN A 210 -19.80 -5.13 1.81
N ALA A 211 -19.15 -5.09 0.66
CA ALA A 211 -17.89 -5.77 0.43
C ALA A 211 -16.84 -5.44 1.50
N ALA A 212 -16.84 -4.22 2.05
CA ALA A 212 -15.93 -3.83 3.13
C ALA A 212 -16.28 -4.43 4.51
N GLY A 213 -17.52 -4.89 4.71
CA GLY A 213 -18.02 -5.52 5.93
C GLY A 213 -17.69 -7.02 6.04
N GLU A 214 -17.51 -7.71 4.91
CA GLU A 214 -17.00 -9.10 4.89
C GLU A 214 -15.47 -9.17 4.74
N ILE A 215 -14.88 -8.11 4.19
CA ILE A 215 -13.48 -8.07 3.77
C ILE A 215 -12.84 -6.79 4.31
N ALA A 216 -12.20 -6.89 5.48
CA ALA A 216 -11.63 -5.72 6.13
C ALA A 216 -10.27 -5.33 5.54
N TRP A 217 -10.20 -4.14 4.97
CA TRP A 217 -8.96 -3.52 4.51
C TRP A 217 -8.32 -2.67 5.62
N PHE A 218 -7.03 -2.83 5.88
CA PHE A 218 -6.29 -2.05 6.86
C PHE A 218 -4.88 -1.70 6.38
N GLN A 219 -4.35 -0.60 6.92
CA GLN A 219 -2.95 -0.16 6.74
C GLN A 219 -2.18 -0.33 8.04
N LEU A 220 -0.85 -0.34 7.94
CA LEU A 220 0.00 -0.32 9.12
C LEU A 220 0.07 1.07 9.74
N THR A 221 0.08 1.11 11.06
CA THR A 221 0.18 2.35 11.84
C THR A 221 1.32 2.25 12.85
N LYS A 222 2.19 3.25 12.84
CA LYS A 222 3.29 3.37 13.81
C LYS A 222 3.12 4.58 14.72
N SER A 223 3.60 4.49 15.95
CA SER A 223 3.69 5.65 16.85
C SER A 223 4.85 6.57 16.39
N SER A 224 4.76 7.86 16.72
CA SER A 224 5.86 8.83 16.51
C SER A 224 7.16 8.46 17.25
N SER A 225 7.05 7.64 18.29
CA SER A 225 8.19 7.09 19.05
C SER A 225 8.94 5.98 18.31
N GLN A 226 8.28 5.26 17.39
CA GLN A 226 8.86 4.13 16.64
C GLN A 226 9.58 4.64 15.38
N ARG A 227 10.69 5.36 15.58
CA ARG A 227 11.49 5.95 14.50
C ARG A 227 12.36 4.93 13.77
N ASP A 228 12.68 3.83 14.45
CA ASP A 228 13.40 2.67 13.95
C ASP A 228 12.58 1.83 12.95
N MET A 229 11.26 1.97 12.95
CA MET A 229 10.35 1.29 12.03
C MET A 229 10.01 2.19 10.83
N GLN A 230 10.16 1.64 9.63
CA GLN A 230 9.86 2.32 8.38
C GLN A 230 8.66 1.66 7.70
N LEU A 231 7.71 2.50 7.29
CA LEU A 231 6.54 2.09 6.52
C LEU A 231 6.69 2.65 5.11
N SER A 232 6.42 1.82 4.11
CA SER A 232 6.44 2.19 2.70
C SER A 232 5.25 1.52 1.98
N ASN A 233 5.13 1.75 0.67
CA ASN A 233 4.07 1.17 -0.17
C ASN A 233 2.67 1.46 0.42
N ASP A 234 2.35 2.74 0.59
CA ASP A 234 1.08 3.19 1.20
C ASP A 234 0.79 2.54 2.56
N CYS A 235 1.83 2.43 3.38
CA CYS A 235 1.78 1.79 4.70
C CYS A 235 1.39 0.31 4.67
N ALA A 236 1.62 -0.39 3.56
CA ALA A 236 1.44 -1.84 3.45
C ALA A 236 2.74 -2.62 3.68
N THR A 237 3.92 -2.00 3.55
CA THR A 237 5.21 -2.65 3.75
C THR A 237 5.90 -2.17 5.02
N LEU A 238 6.43 -3.11 5.81
CA LEU A 238 7.13 -2.87 7.07
C LEU A 238 8.58 -3.39 7.00
N THR A 239 9.52 -2.53 7.36
CA THR A 239 10.93 -2.89 7.56
C THR A 239 11.45 -2.25 8.84
N GLY A 240 12.31 -2.98 9.57
CA GLY A 240 13.09 -2.42 10.67
C GLY A 240 14.38 -1.78 10.18
N SER A 241 14.97 -0.92 10.99
CA SER A 241 16.33 -0.36 10.79
C SER A 241 17.34 -0.83 11.86
N THR A 242 16.86 -1.54 12.89
CA THR A 242 17.67 -2.07 13.99
C THR A 242 17.45 -3.57 14.17
N LEU A 243 18.30 -4.22 14.98
CA LEU A 243 18.12 -5.63 15.36
C LEU A 243 17.00 -5.83 16.40
N GLU A 244 16.53 -4.76 17.03
CA GLU A 244 15.45 -4.81 18.01
C GLU A 244 14.09 -4.97 17.31
N PHE A 245 13.23 -5.80 17.90
CA PHE A 245 11.86 -5.95 17.44
C PHE A 245 10.96 -4.89 18.06
N ARG A 246 10.09 -4.31 17.21
CA ARG A 246 8.99 -3.44 17.63
C ARG A 246 7.67 -4.00 17.13
N THR A 247 6.59 -3.77 17.86
CA THR A 247 5.25 -4.17 17.44
C THR A 247 4.54 -3.01 16.72
N ILE A 248 4.12 -3.28 15.48
CA ILE A 248 3.34 -2.40 14.62
C ILE A 248 1.93 -2.98 14.48
N LEU A 249 0.92 -2.11 14.47
CA LEU A 249 -0.49 -2.50 14.46
C LEU A 249 -1.18 -2.06 13.16
N GLY A 250 -2.19 -2.81 12.75
CA GLY A 250 -3.16 -2.37 11.74
C GLY A 250 -3.96 -1.15 12.20
N SER A 251 -4.49 -0.38 11.25
CA SER A 251 -5.33 0.80 11.50
C SER A 251 -6.72 0.46 12.02
N ILE A 252 -7.16 -0.80 11.86
CA ILE A 252 -8.49 -1.28 12.22
C ILE A 252 -8.37 -2.40 13.25
N SER A 253 -9.31 -2.43 14.19
CA SER A 253 -9.50 -3.52 15.14
C SER A 253 -10.73 -4.35 14.82
N PHE A 254 -10.66 -5.65 15.10
CA PHE A 254 -11.74 -6.61 14.97
C PHE A 254 -12.28 -7.00 16.35
N SER A 255 -13.60 -7.11 16.46
CA SER A 255 -14.27 -7.50 17.70
C SER A 255 -15.28 -8.64 17.51
N LYS A 256 -15.68 -8.91 16.26
CA LYS A 256 -16.67 -9.91 15.84
C LYS A 256 -16.37 -10.38 14.41
N GLY A 257 -16.88 -11.54 14.03
CA GLY A 257 -16.70 -12.13 12.71
C GLY A 257 -15.37 -12.86 12.53
N VAL A 258 -15.16 -13.36 11.31
CA VAL A 258 -13.95 -14.08 10.90
C VAL A 258 -13.19 -13.24 9.89
N HIS A 259 -11.94 -12.94 10.19
CA HIS A 259 -11.08 -12.06 9.39
C HIS A 259 -9.84 -12.81 8.91
N TYR A 260 -9.40 -12.50 7.69
CA TYR A 260 -8.22 -13.09 7.10
C TYR A 260 -7.38 -12.04 6.38
N TRP A 261 -6.06 -12.16 6.53
CA TRP A 261 -5.08 -11.35 5.81
C TRP A 261 -3.81 -12.17 5.59
N GLU A 262 -3.02 -11.74 4.60
CA GLU A 262 -1.78 -12.38 4.23
C GLU A 262 -0.60 -11.44 4.38
N VAL A 263 0.58 -12.03 4.59
CA VAL A 263 1.84 -11.34 4.78
C VAL A 263 2.88 -11.97 3.86
N THR A 264 3.31 -11.23 2.85
CA THR A 264 4.38 -11.64 1.96
C THR A 264 5.71 -11.25 2.55
N VAL A 265 6.64 -12.20 2.64
CA VAL A 265 8.02 -11.95 3.08
C VAL A 265 8.83 -11.46 1.88
N GLU A 266 9.07 -10.16 1.80
CA GLU A 266 9.83 -9.54 0.69
C GLU A 266 11.33 -9.82 0.81
N ARG A 267 11.85 -9.64 2.03
CA ARG A 267 13.27 -9.84 2.35
C ARG A 267 13.37 -10.68 3.62
N HIS A 268 14.26 -11.67 3.59
CA HIS A 268 14.57 -12.52 4.73
C HIS A 268 16.05 -12.89 4.70
N GLU A 269 16.80 -12.32 5.64
CA GLU A 269 18.24 -12.48 5.75
C GLU A 269 18.61 -12.95 7.16
N ALA A 270 19.84 -13.47 7.31
CA ALA A 270 20.44 -13.86 8.60
C ALA A 270 19.55 -14.77 9.47
N ASN A 271 18.67 -15.56 8.84
CA ASN A 271 17.70 -16.42 9.54
C ASN A 271 16.88 -15.67 10.60
N CYS A 272 16.54 -14.40 10.36
CA CYS A 272 15.80 -13.59 11.32
C CYS A 272 14.37 -14.09 11.52
N ASP A 273 13.84 -13.88 12.72
CA ASP A 273 12.43 -14.16 13.01
C ASP A 273 11.53 -13.12 12.34
N VAL A 274 10.47 -13.58 11.69
CA VAL A 274 9.31 -12.75 11.30
C VAL A 274 8.16 -13.08 12.22
N VAL A 275 7.54 -12.07 12.81
CA VAL A 275 6.47 -12.24 13.80
C VAL A 275 5.16 -11.67 13.28
N VAL A 276 4.13 -12.51 13.24
CA VAL A 276 2.79 -12.13 12.79
C VAL A 276 1.74 -12.60 13.79
N GLY A 277 0.67 -11.85 13.95
CA GLY A 277 -0.41 -12.24 14.86
C GLY A 277 -1.41 -11.12 15.11
N VAL A 278 -1.93 -11.10 16.33
CA VAL A 278 -2.94 -10.14 16.78
C VAL A 278 -2.57 -9.57 18.14
N ALA A 279 -3.02 -8.34 18.41
CA ALA A 279 -2.76 -7.67 19.66
C ALA A 279 -3.97 -6.86 20.14
N GLN A 280 -4.11 -6.75 21.46
CA GLN A 280 -5.05 -5.84 22.11
C GLN A 280 -4.50 -4.41 22.17
N PRO A 281 -5.35 -3.39 22.42
CA PRO A 281 -4.92 -1.98 22.46
C PRO A 281 -3.78 -1.69 23.44
N ALA A 282 -3.71 -2.45 24.54
CA ALA A 282 -2.75 -2.28 25.61
C ALA A 282 -1.39 -2.96 25.35
N VAL A 283 -1.15 -3.46 24.14
CA VAL A 283 0.11 -4.11 23.77
C VAL A 283 1.31 -3.18 23.90
N ASN A 284 2.40 -3.71 24.45
CA ASN A 284 3.67 -3.01 24.55
C ASN A 284 4.35 -2.96 23.19
N ARG A 285 4.18 -1.84 22.50
CA ARG A 285 4.71 -1.60 21.15
C ARG A 285 6.24 -1.55 21.05
N ASN A 286 6.94 -1.48 22.19
CA ASN A 286 8.40 -1.47 22.26
C ASN A 286 9.02 -2.87 22.32
N LEU A 287 8.20 -3.91 22.47
CA LEU A 287 8.64 -5.31 22.53
C LEU A 287 8.23 -6.06 21.26
N MET A 288 8.85 -7.22 21.07
CA MET A 288 8.42 -8.23 20.11
C MET A 288 7.02 -8.72 20.44
N LEU A 289 6.16 -8.85 19.44
CA LEU A 289 4.77 -9.28 19.63
C LEU A 289 4.70 -10.66 20.31
N GLY A 290 3.95 -10.73 21.41
CA GLY A 290 3.78 -11.95 22.23
C GLY A 290 4.72 -12.02 23.44
N LYS A 291 5.63 -11.06 23.62
CA LYS A 291 6.42 -10.90 24.86
C LYS A 291 5.66 -10.21 26.00
N ASP A 292 4.38 -9.92 25.80
CA ASP A 292 3.51 -9.34 26.81
C ASP A 292 2.16 -10.10 26.89
N LEU A 293 1.31 -9.68 27.83
CA LEU A 293 -0.01 -10.29 28.04
C LEU A 293 -1.03 -9.95 26.94
N HIS A 294 -0.74 -9.00 26.07
CA HIS A 294 -1.71 -8.42 25.14
C HIS A 294 -1.46 -8.79 23.68
N GLY A 295 -0.38 -9.51 23.38
CA GLY A 295 -0.05 -10.03 22.05
C GLY A 295 -0.15 -11.55 21.96
N TRP A 296 -0.69 -12.04 20.83
CA TRP A 296 -0.68 -13.45 20.44
C TRP A 296 -0.07 -13.56 19.05
N SER A 297 0.99 -14.35 18.92
CA SER A 297 1.75 -14.41 17.67
C SER A 297 2.25 -15.78 17.32
N MET A 298 2.60 -15.91 16.05
CA MET A 298 3.56 -16.89 15.56
C MET A 298 4.82 -16.14 15.17
N TYR A 299 5.97 -16.61 15.64
CA TYR A 299 7.27 -16.21 15.08
C TYR A 299 7.87 -17.39 14.31
N VAL A 300 8.52 -17.07 13.20
CA VAL A 300 9.04 -18.06 12.26
C VAL A 300 10.38 -17.62 11.70
N ASP A 301 11.36 -18.52 11.77
CA ASP A 301 12.68 -18.38 11.16
C ASP A 301 12.72 -19.16 9.83
N GLY A 302 13.90 -19.33 9.24
CA GLY A 302 14.09 -20.09 7.99
C GLY A 302 13.88 -21.60 8.12
N GLU A 303 13.77 -22.15 9.33
CA GLU A 303 13.70 -23.58 9.58
C GLU A 303 12.39 -24.02 10.25
N ARG A 304 11.78 -23.16 11.07
CA ARG A 304 10.74 -23.54 12.05
C ARG A 304 9.95 -22.35 12.57
N SER A 305 8.77 -22.65 13.10
CA SER A 305 7.89 -21.69 13.76
C SER A 305 7.48 -22.12 15.17
N TRP A 306 7.06 -21.15 15.97
CA TRP A 306 6.47 -21.37 17.28
C TRP A 306 5.35 -20.35 17.52
N PHE A 307 4.47 -20.68 18.45
CA PHE A 307 3.48 -19.74 18.97
C PHE A 307 4.00 -19.07 20.24
N LEU A 308 3.76 -17.76 20.37
CA LEU A 308 4.25 -16.92 21.46
C LEU A 308 3.12 -16.05 22.02
N HIS A 309 2.97 -16.07 23.35
CA HIS A 309 2.07 -15.21 24.10
C HIS A 309 2.56 -15.12 25.55
N ASN A 310 2.58 -13.92 26.13
CA ASN A 310 3.03 -13.69 27.50
C ASN A 310 4.39 -14.34 27.81
N GLU A 311 5.35 -14.16 26.90
CA GLU A 311 6.71 -14.74 26.98
C GLU A 311 6.76 -16.28 26.95
N PHE A 312 5.61 -16.95 26.82
CA PHE A 312 5.54 -18.40 26.74
C PHE A 312 5.58 -18.89 25.29
N HIS A 313 6.61 -19.67 24.99
CA HIS A 313 6.84 -20.27 23.67
C HIS A 313 6.25 -21.68 23.65
N LYS A 314 5.41 -22.01 22.67
CA LYS A 314 4.82 -23.36 22.54
C LYS A 314 4.76 -23.84 21.09
N ASN A 315 4.57 -25.15 20.95
CA ASN A 315 4.26 -25.85 19.70
C ASN A 315 5.27 -25.55 18.57
N ARG A 316 6.47 -26.12 18.67
CA ARG A 316 7.50 -26.02 17.62
C ARG A 316 7.05 -26.81 16.38
N ILE A 317 6.95 -26.14 15.23
CA ILE A 317 6.57 -26.73 13.94
C ILE A 317 7.72 -26.58 12.95
N LEU A 318 8.07 -27.66 12.24
CA LEU A 318 9.12 -27.63 11.21
C LEU A 318 8.62 -26.99 9.91
N GLY A 319 9.57 -26.41 9.17
CA GLY A 319 9.34 -25.70 7.91
C GLY A 319 9.23 -24.20 8.14
N GLY A 320 10.27 -23.46 7.80
CA GLY A 320 10.33 -22.01 8.01
C GLY A 320 9.86 -21.19 6.81
N ILE A 321 10.44 -20.00 6.68
CA ILE A 321 10.15 -19.03 5.63
C ILE A 321 11.41 -18.64 4.83
N LYS A 322 11.18 -18.03 3.67
CA LYS A 322 12.20 -17.37 2.84
C LYS A 322 11.55 -16.21 2.08
N ALA A 323 12.36 -15.38 1.42
CA ALA A 323 11.83 -14.36 0.51
C ALA A 323 10.84 -14.97 -0.52
N GLY A 324 9.69 -14.33 -0.71
CA GLY A 324 8.55 -14.77 -1.50
C GLY A 324 7.55 -15.68 -0.76
N THR A 325 7.78 -16.02 0.51
CA THR A 325 6.83 -16.84 1.29
C THR A 325 5.63 -16.01 1.73
N VAL A 326 4.44 -16.59 1.66
CA VAL A 326 3.19 -15.96 2.11
C VAL A 326 2.74 -16.59 3.43
N ILE A 327 2.49 -15.77 4.44
CA ILE A 327 1.97 -16.18 5.75
C ILE A 327 0.55 -15.66 5.90
N GLY A 328 -0.43 -16.55 6.04
CA GLY A 328 -1.81 -16.17 6.29
C GLY A 328 -2.14 -16.18 7.77
N VAL A 329 -2.96 -15.22 8.20
CA VAL A 329 -3.45 -15.11 9.57
C VAL A 329 -4.97 -15.08 9.53
N LYS A 330 -5.59 -16.03 10.23
CA LYS A 330 -7.05 -16.12 10.34
C LYS A 330 -7.49 -15.92 11.78
N LEU A 331 -8.23 -14.85 12.03
CA LEU A 331 -8.79 -14.49 13.32
C LEU A 331 -10.30 -14.74 13.32
N ASP A 332 -10.75 -15.70 14.11
CA ASP A 332 -12.17 -15.93 14.40
C ASP A 332 -12.50 -15.28 15.74
N CYS A 333 -13.07 -14.07 15.69
CA CYS A 333 -13.43 -13.30 16.89
C CYS A 333 -14.62 -13.92 17.62
N ASP A 334 -15.51 -14.59 16.90
CA ASP A 334 -16.75 -15.15 17.45
C ASP A 334 -16.44 -16.39 18.31
N ARG A 335 -15.49 -17.21 17.86
CA ARG A 335 -15.04 -18.41 18.59
C ARG A 335 -13.76 -18.20 19.40
N GLY A 336 -13.14 -17.02 19.29
CA GLY A 336 -11.88 -16.69 19.95
C GLY A 336 -10.74 -17.61 19.52
N LYS A 337 -10.60 -17.86 18.22
CA LYS A 337 -9.57 -18.75 17.65
C LYS A 337 -8.63 -18.00 16.71
N LEU A 338 -7.35 -18.36 16.76
CA LEU A 338 -6.31 -17.88 15.85
C LEU A 338 -5.67 -19.06 15.12
N GLU A 339 -5.62 -18.99 13.80
CA GLU A 339 -4.97 -19.97 12.94
C GLU A 339 -3.94 -19.28 12.03
N PHE A 340 -2.87 -20.00 11.69
CA PHE A 340 -1.81 -19.53 10.78
C PHE A 340 -1.62 -20.49 9.61
N THR A 341 -1.33 -19.95 8.43
CA THR A 341 -0.95 -20.69 7.23
C THR A 341 0.39 -20.20 6.72
N ILE A 342 1.15 -21.07 6.04
CA ILE A 342 2.33 -20.68 5.25
C ILE A 342 2.21 -21.31 3.88
N ASN A 343 2.23 -20.51 2.82
CA ASN A 343 1.97 -20.90 1.43
C ASN A 343 0.72 -21.79 1.34
N ASP A 344 -0.41 -21.29 1.85
CA ASP A 344 -1.73 -21.95 1.89
C ASP A 344 -1.82 -23.24 2.72
N ARG A 345 -0.71 -23.67 3.35
CA ARG A 345 -0.70 -24.85 4.21
C ARG A 345 -0.91 -24.43 5.66
N LYS A 346 -1.97 -24.95 6.27
CA LYS A 346 -2.24 -24.77 7.71
C LYS A 346 -1.07 -25.23 8.55
N ARG A 347 -0.66 -24.40 9.50
CA ARG A 347 0.34 -24.77 10.50
C ARG A 347 -0.32 -25.65 11.55
N LYS A 348 -0.11 -26.96 11.40
CA LYS A 348 -0.65 -27.97 12.32
C LYS A 348 0.41 -28.42 13.31
N PHE A 349 0.05 -28.52 14.58
CA PHE A 349 0.83 -29.17 15.62
C PHE A 349 0.01 -30.32 16.17
N GLU A 350 0.55 -31.54 16.15
CA GLU A 350 -0.15 -32.77 16.61
C GLU A 350 -1.55 -32.97 15.99
N GLY A 351 -1.76 -32.50 14.75
CA GLY A 351 -3.03 -32.64 14.02
C GLY A 351 -3.97 -31.44 14.16
N GLU A 352 -3.77 -30.56 15.14
CA GLU A 352 -4.58 -29.36 15.34
C GLU A 352 -4.04 -28.16 14.55
N SER A 353 -4.92 -27.42 13.86
CA SER A 353 -4.57 -26.18 13.13
C SER A 353 -4.72 -24.89 13.93
N VAL A 354 -5.32 -24.98 15.13
CA VAL A 354 -5.62 -23.82 15.96
C VAL A 354 -4.41 -23.53 16.85
N ALA A 355 -3.80 -22.35 16.67
CA ALA A 355 -2.63 -21.93 17.44
C ALA A 355 -3.02 -21.45 18.84
N PHE A 356 -4.09 -20.66 18.91
CA PHE A 356 -4.66 -20.15 20.14
C PHE A 356 -6.17 -20.34 20.12
N SER A 357 -6.70 -20.81 21.24
CA SER A 357 -8.11 -20.95 21.53
C SER A 357 -8.43 -20.13 22.79
N ASN A 358 -9.70 -19.78 22.97
CA ASN A 358 -10.18 -19.00 24.11
C ASN A 358 -9.49 -17.62 24.23
N LEU A 359 -9.24 -16.96 23.10
CA LEU A 359 -8.86 -15.55 23.11
C LEU A 359 -9.88 -14.75 23.93
N PRO A 360 -9.45 -13.88 24.86
CA PRO A 360 -10.36 -13.06 25.66
C PRO A 360 -11.36 -12.28 24.78
N ARG A 361 -12.57 -12.02 25.27
CA ARG A 361 -13.47 -11.11 24.55
C ARG A 361 -12.87 -9.71 24.57
N GLY A 362 -12.77 -9.07 23.40
CA GLY A 362 -12.15 -7.77 23.27
C GLY A 362 -11.98 -7.37 21.81
N ILE A 363 -11.19 -6.32 21.60
CA ILE A 363 -10.83 -5.83 20.28
C ILE A 363 -9.39 -6.23 19.96
N TYR A 364 -9.17 -6.67 18.73
CA TYR A 364 -7.89 -7.21 18.26
C TYR A 364 -7.44 -6.48 17.00
N TYR A 365 -6.23 -5.96 17.02
CA TYR A 365 -5.56 -5.40 15.86
C TYR A 365 -4.67 -6.48 15.22
N PRO A 366 -4.60 -6.56 13.88
CA PRO A 366 -3.48 -7.21 13.21
C PRO A 366 -2.18 -6.63 13.71
N ALA A 367 -1.22 -7.48 14.05
CA ALA A 367 0.02 -7.05 14.68
C ALA A 367 1.23 -7.77 14.09
N PHE A 368 2.32 -7.02 13.95
CA PHE A 368 3.52 -7.48 13.25
C PHE A 368 4.78 -7.01 13.96
N SER A 369 5.84 -7.83 13.96
CA SER A 369 7.18 -7.42 14.38
C SER A 369 8.24 -7.97 13.42
N VAL A 370 9.14 -7.09 12.99
CA VAL A 370 10.30 -7.39 12.16
C VAL A 370 11.52 -6.63 12.68
N ASN A 371 12.70 -7.01 12.21
CA ASN A 371 13.96 -6.30 12.45
C ASN A 371 14.60 -5.87 11.11
N CYS A 372 15.84 -5.37 11.14
CA CYS A 372 16.52 -4.89 9.94
C CYS A 372 16.80 -5.95 8.86
N HIS A 373 16.80 -7.23 9.23
CA HIS A 373 17.08 -8.34 8.31
C HIS A 373 15.81 -8.89 7.62
N SER A 374 14.63 -8.35 7.94
CA SER A 374 13.37 -8.74 7.30
C SER A 374 12.59 -7.54 6.80
N SER A 375 11.83 -7.78 5.72
CA SER A 375 10.83 -6.84 5.21
C SER A 375 9.59 -7.64 4.82
N ILE A 376 8.42 -7.14 5.21
CA ILE A 376 7.14 -7.80 4.95
C ILE A 376 6.15 -6.85 4.30
N THR A 377 5.30 -7.36 3.41
CA THR A 377 4.18 -6.63 2.80
C THR A 377 2.87 -7.28 3.22
N ILE A 378 1.90 -6.48 3.66
CA ILE A 378 0.62 -6.96 4.16
C ILE A 378 -0.43 -6.82 3.06
N HIS A 379 -1.16 -7.91 2.85
CA HIS A 379 -2.32 -7.99 1.96
C HIS A 379 -3.57 -8.15 2.82
N SER A 380 -4.24 -7.03 3.06
CA SER A 380 -5.53 -7.00 3.74
C SER A 380 -6.68 -7.11 2.74
N GLY A 381 -7.90 -7.20 3.24
CA GLY A 381 -9.05 -7.33 2.38
C GLY A 381 -9.11 -8.66 1.61
N LEU A 382 -8.86 -9.77 2.31
CA LEU A 382 -8.99 -11.12 1.77
C LEU A 382 -10.11 -11.89 2.48
N SER A 383 -10.83 -12.72 1.72
CA SER A 383 -11.79 -13.67 2.30
C SER A 383 -11.06 -14.83 2.99
N PRO A 384 -11.57 -15.35 4.10
CA PRO A 384 -11.00 -16.54 4.73
C PRO A 384 -10.99 -17.73 3.75
N PRO A 385 -9.91 -18.53 3.71
CA PRO A 385 -9.88 -19.71 2.85
C PRO A 385 -10.99 -20.68 3.23
N SER A 386 -11.81 -21.04 2.25
CA SER A 386 -12.87 -22.03 2.39
C SER A 386 -12.28 -23.35 2.91
N PRO A 387 -12.96 -24.07 3.83
CA PRO A 387 -12.57 -25.43 4.14
C PRO A 387 -12.70 -26.24 2.84
N ILE A 388 -11.58 -26.65 2.26
CA ILE A 388 -11.57 -27.59 1.14
C ILE A 388 -12.34 -28.82 1.63
N SER A 389 -13.50 -29.07 1.02
CA SER A 389 -14.21 -30.33 1.14
C SER A 389 -13.28 -31.41 0.61
N THR A 390 -12.62 -32.13 1.50
CA THR A 390 -12.07 -33.44 1.18
C THR A 390 -13.26 -34.38 1.00
N ASP A 391 -13.84 -34.37 -0.19
CA ASP A 391 -14.70 -35.44 -0.69
C ASP A 391 -14.61 -35.45 -2.22
N SER A 392 -13.62 -36.20 -2.71
CA SER A 392 -13.67 -36.97 -3.96
C SER A 392 -12.35 -37.74 -4.05
N GLU A 393 -12.36 -38.95 -3.48
CA GLU A 393 -11.52 -40.06 -3.98
C GLU A 393 -11.89 -40.40 -5.43
#